data_AF-A0A4W5QAA9-F1
#
_entry.id   AF-A0A4W5QAA9-F1
#
_cell.length_a   1.000
_cell.length_b   1.000
_cell.length_c   1.000
_cell.angle_alpha   90.00
_cell.angle_beta   90.00
_cell.angle_gamma   90.00
#
_symmetry.space_group_name_H-M   'P 1'
#
loop_
_entity.id
_entity.type
_entity.pdbx_description
1 polymer ?
#
loop_
_entity_poly.entity_id
_entity_poly.type
_entity_poly.pdbx_seq_one_letter_code
_entity_poly.pdbx_strand_id
1 'polypeptide(L)'
;MIPLQIKSGKSEKEVQQLLLKSVQYLERYMYLILFNSYLHLEKKNSWQRSFTTWMQQVAARAGVYHLLNQLGFSEFENLRDTPLARLRCRWQRQNVQSRPFRGAFI
;
A
#
# COMPACT_ATOMS: atom_id res chain seq x y z
N MET A 1 -17.73 -13.20 43.11
CA MET A 1 -17.17 -13.68 41.84
C MET A 1 -17.49 -12.62 40.78
N ILE A 2 -16.49 -11.88 40.30
CA ILE A 2 -16.66 -10.80 39.32
C ILE A 2 -16.62 -11.43 37.92
N PRO A 3 -17.62 -11.23 37.04
CA PRO A 3 -17.57 -11.76 35.69
C PRO A 3 -16.45 -11.04 34.92
N LEU A 4 -15.49 -11.81 34.40
CA LEU A 4 -14.51 -11.31 33.45
C LEU A 4 -15.27 -10.87 32.19
N GLN A 5 -15.29 -9.57 31.93
CA GLN A 5 -15.76 -9.02 30.66
C GLN A 5 -14.76 -9.41 29.58
N ILE A 6 -15.00 -10.55 28.94
CA ILE A 6 -14.30 -10.95 27.71
C ILE A 6 -14.69 -9.91 26.66
N LYS A 7 -13.80 -8.94 26.42
CA LYS A 7 -13.98 -7.94 25.35
C LYS A 7 -14.23 -8.71 24.05
N SER A 8 -15.45 -8.57 23.54
CA SER A 8 -15.93 -9.12 22.28
C SER A 8 -14.83 -9.08 21.22
N GLY A 9 -14.49 -10.24 20.65
CA GLY A 9 -13.59 -10.31 19.50
C GLY A 9 -14.08 -9.35 18.43
N LYS A 10 -13.16 -8.61 17.81
CA LYS A 10 -13.46 -7.72 16.68
C LYS A 10 -14.22 -8.51 15.62
N SER A 11 -15.26 -7.92 15.04
CA SER A 11 -15.99 -8.55 13.94
C SER A 11 -15.02 -8.83 12.79
N GLU A 12 -15.19 -9.94 12.07
CA GLU A 12 -14.40 -10.25 10.87
C GLU A 12 -14.37 -9.08 9.87
N LYS A 13 -15.47 -8.32 9.79
CA LYS A 13 -15.57 -7.11 8.97
C LYS A 13 -14.62 -6.00 9.44
N GLU A 14 -14.49 -5.79 10.75
CA GLU A 14 -13.58 -4.79 11.32
C GLU A 14 -12.11 -5.19 11.09
N VAL A 15 -11.79 -6.48 11.23
CA VAL A 15 -10.45 -7.02 10.95
C VAL A 15 -10.08 -6.78 9.48
N GLN A 16 -10.98 -7.09 8.55
CA GLN A 16 -10.75 -6.83 7.12
C GLN A 16 -10.59 -5.33 6.79
N GLN A 17 -11.35 -4.46 7.45
CA GLN A 17 -11.22 -3.01 7.27
C GLN A 17 -9.87 -2.49 7.80
N LEU A 18 -9.44 -2.95 8.97
CA LEU A 18 -8.14 -2.58 9.52
C LEU A 18 -7.00 -3.08 8.63
N LEU A 19 -7.08 -4.31 8.14
CA LEU A 19 -6.09 -4.86 7.19
C LEU A 19 -6.02 -4.01 5.91
N LEU A 20 -7.17 -3.66 5.32
CA LEU A 20 -7.21 -2.78 4.15
C LEU A 20 -6.52 -1.44 4.42
N LYS A 21 -6.79 -0.81 5.56
CA LYS A 21 -6.15 0.46 5.95
C LYS A 21 -4.64 0.28 6.10
N SER A 22 -4.18 -0.78 6.77
CA SER A 22 -2.75 -1.06 6.95
C SER A 22 -2.04 -1.22 5.62
N VAL A 23 -2.59 -2.01 4.68
CA VAL A 23 -1.96 -2.21 3.37
C VAL A 23 -2.00 -0.93 2.53
N GLN A 24 -3.05 -0.12 2.63
CA GLN A 24 -3.09 1.19 1.96
C GLN A 24 -2.02 2.16 2.49
N TYR A 25 -1.79 2.20 3.80
CA TYR A 25 -0.70 3.01 4.36
C TYR A 25 0.67 2.49 3.95
N LEU A 26 0.85 1.17 3.93
CA LEU A 26 2.08 0.54 3.44
C LEU A 26 2.34 0.92 1.98
N GLU A 27 1.34 0.81 1.10
CA GLU A 27 1.46 1.19 -0.32
C GLU A 27 1.89 2.66 -0.47
N ARG A 28 1.28 3.59 0.29
CA ARG A 28 1.68 5.00 0.28
C ARG A 28 3.12 5.20 0.76
N TYR A 29 3.52 4.49 1.81
CA TYR A 29 4.87 4.56 2.34
C TYR A 29 5.91 4.04 1.33
N MET A 30 5.59 2.98 0.59
CA MET A 30 6.42 2.48 -0.50
C MET A 30 6.63 3.55 -1.58
N TYR A 31 5.58 4.29 -1.97
CA TYR A 31 5.73 5.41 -2.91
C TYR A 31 6.62 6.53 -2.36
N LEU A 32 6.59 6.82 -1.06
CA LEU A 32 7.49 7.80 -0.45
C LEU A 32 8.95 7.34 -0.50
N ILE A 33 9.23 6.07 -0.21
CA ILE A 33 10.58 5.49 -0.32
C ILE A 33 11.08 5.54 -1.77
N LEU A 34 10.23 5.17 -2.73
CA LEU A 34 10.56 5.21 -4.15
C LEU A 34 10.83 6.63 -4.64
N PHE A 35 10.02 7.59 -4.20
CA PHE A 35 10.21 8.99 -4.54
C PHE A 35 11.50 9.56 -3.92
N ASN A 36 11.80 9.22 -2.66
CA ASN A 36 13.07 9.60 -2.04
C ASN A 36 14.27 8.99 -2.80
N SER A 37 14.18 7.72 -3.20
CA SER A 37 15.20 7.06 -4.01
C SER A 37 15.38 7.74 -5.37
N TYR A 38 14.28 8.11 -6.03
CA TYR A 38 14.29 8.89 -7.26
C TYR A 38 15.02 10.23 -7.08
N LEU A 39 14.74 10.98 -6.01
CA LEU A 39 15.40 12.26 -5.74
C LEU A 39 16.91 12.11 -5.62
N HIS A 40 17.39 11.05 -4.98
CA HIS A 40 18.83 10.80 -4.83
C HIS A 40 19.50 10.32 -6.12
N LEU A 41 18.85 9.42 -6.87
CA LEU A 41 19.42 8.82 -8.07
C LEU A 41 19.40 9.77 -9.28
N GLU A 42 18.33 10.53 -9.47
CA GLU A 42 18.23 11.49 -10.58
C GLU A 42 18.88 12.84 -10.28
N LYS A 43 19.34 13.11 -9.04
CA LYS A 43 20.10 14.33 -8.70
C LYS A 43 21.31 14.55 -9.61
N LYS A 44 22.02 13.46 -9.97
CA LYS A 44 23.20 13.52 -10.85
C LYS A 44 22.84 13.91 -12.28
N ASN A 45 21.61 13.61 -12.71
CA ASN A 45 21.09 13.91 -14.03
C ASN A 45 20.22 15.17 -14.02
N SER A 46 20.31 16.03 -12.99
CA SER A 46 19.49 17.25 -12.86
C SER A 46 17.99 17.02 -13.07
N TRP A 47 17.45 15.87 -12.63
CA TRP A 47 16.04 15.50 -12.76
C TRP A 47 15.46 15.60 -14.18
N GLN A 48 16.27 15.30 -15.21
CA GLN A 48 15.81 15.30 -16.61
C GLN A 48 14.66 14.31 -16.88
N ARG A 49 14.60 13.21 -16.14
CA ARG A 49 13.51 12.22 -16.23
C ARG A 49 12.48 12.49 -15.14
N SER A 50 11.20 12.50 -15.51
CA SER A 50 10.11 12.57 -14.53
C SER A 50 10.05 11.31 -13.65
N PHE A 51 9.44 11.42 -12.47
CA PHE A 51 9.26 10.28 -11.56
C PHE A 51 8.55 9.09 -12.23
N THR A 52 7.51 9.35 -13.04
CA THR A 52 6.78 8.31 -13.77
C THR A 52 7.70 7.56 -14.76
N THR A 53 8.53 8.31 -15.50
CA THR A 53 9.49 7.73 -16.45
C THR A 53 10.55 6.92 -15.70
N TRP A 54 11.05 7.43 -14.58
CA TRP A 54 11.99 6.71 -13.72
C TRP A 54 11.39 5.42 -13.14
N MET A 55 10.14 5.45 -12.71
CA MET A 55 9.42 4.26 -12.24
C MET A 55 9.34 3.18 -13.32
N GLN A 56 9.05 3.56 -14.56
CA GLN A 56 8.97 2.63 -15.69
C GLN A 56 10.33 2.08 -16.14
N GLN A 57 11.37 2.91 -16.14
CA GLN A 57 12.68 2.55 -16.71
C GLN A 57 13.64 1.94 -15.70
N VAL A 58 13.59 2.39 -14.44
CA VAL A 58 14.53 2.01 -13.39
C VAL A 58 13.84 1.12 -12.36
N ALA A 59 12.77 1.62 -11.73
CA ALA A 59 12.10 0.90 -10.66
C ALA A 59 11.45 -0.41 -11.15
N ALA A 60 10.90 -0.43 -12.37
CA ALA A 60 10.34 -1.64 -12.98
C ALA A 60 11.37 -2.77 -13.09
N ARG A 61 12.61 -2.44 -13.46
CA ARG A 61 13.71 -3.41 -13.59
C ARG A 61 14.15 -3.95 -12.23
N ALA A 62 13.94 -3.18 -11.16
CA ALA A 62 14.12 -3.61 -9.77
C ALA A 62 12.91 -4.39 -9.22
N GLY A 63 11.92 -4.74 -10.04
CA GLY A 63 10.76 -5.54 -9.62
C GLY A 63 9.70 -4.77 -8.81
N VAL A 64 9.75 -3.43 -8.80
CA VAL A 64 8.86 -2.61 -7.95
C VAL A 64 7.38 -2.84 -8.25
N TYR A 65 6.99 -3.00 -9.52
CA TYR A 65 5.60 -3.28 -9.86
C TYR A 65 5.13 -4.67 -9.37
N HIS A 66 6.03 -5.66 -9.38
CA HIS A 66 5.72 -6.97 -8.82
C HIS A 66 5.50 -6.89 -7.30
N LEU A 67 6.39 -6.17 -6.60
CA LEU A 67 6.29 -5.92 -5.16
C LEU A 67 5.01 -5.18 -4.79
N LEU A 68 4.67 -4.09 -5.50
CA LEU A 68 3.43 -3.35 -5.29
C LEU A 68 2.18 -4.20 -5.58
N ASN A 69 2.28 -5.15 -6.51
CA ASN A 69 1.19 -6.07 -6.85
C ASN A 69 1.04 -7.25 -5.87
N GLN A 70 1.99 -7.44 -4.96
CA GLN A 70 2.00 -8.51 -3.95
C GLN A 70 2.37 -7.97 -2.55
N LEU A 71 1.70 -6.90 -2.10
CA LEU A 71 1.92 -6.28 -0.77
C LEU A 71 1.28 -7.08 0.39
N GLY A 72 1.12 -8.39 0.24
CA GLY A 72 0.61 -9.30 1.28
C GLY A 72 1.74 -10.14 1.85
N PHE A 73 1.51 -10.75 3.01
CA PHE A 73 2.48 -11.69 3.59
C PHE A 73 2.16 -13.10 3.12
N SER A 74 2.73 -13.53 1.98
CA SER A 74 2.51 -14.87 1.43
C SER A 74 2.91 -16.00 2.40
N GLU A 75 3.78 -15.71 3.36
CA GLU A 75 4.25 -16.63 4.41
C GLU A 75 3.19 -16.89 5.48
N PHE A 76 2.26 -15.95 5.68
CA PHE A 76 1.24 -16.01 6.72
C PHE A 76 -0.19 -16.10 6.16
N GLU A 77 -0.37 -15.87 4.86
CA GLU A 77 -1.68 -15.82 4.22
C GLU A 77 -1.72 -16.61 2.91
N ASN A 78 -2.84 -17.30 2.67
CA ASN A 78 -3.08 -17.95 1.38
C ASN A 78 -3.33 -16.86 0.32
N LEU A 79 -2.43 -16.70 -0.65
CA LEU A 79 -2.53 -15.68 -1.71
C LEU A 79 -3.85 -15.73 -2.50
N ARG A 80 -4.51 -16.90 -2.56
CA ARG A 80 -5.84 -17.06 -3.17
C ARG A 80 -6.96 -16.43 -2.34
N ASP A 81 -6.77 -16.36 -1.02
CA ASP A 81 -7.74 -15.87 -0.05
C ASP A 81 -7.45 -14.43 0.43
N THR A 82 -6.30 -13.84 0.02
CA THR A 82 -5.96 -12.43 0.29
C THR A 82 -6.17 -11.55 -0.95
N PRO A 83 -7.41 -11.14 -1.29
CA PRO A 83 -7.66 -10.23 -2.40
C PRO A 83 -6.94 -8.89 -2.20
N LEU A 84 -6.65 -8.49 -0.96
CA LEU A 84 -5.99 -7.23 -0.63
C LEU A 84 -4.49 -7.20 -0.98
N ALA A 85 -3.85 -8.34 -1.25
CA ALA A 85 -2.45 -8.38 -1.70
C ALA A 85 -2.28 -7.81 -3.12
N ARG A 86 -3.34 -7.90 -3.95
CA ARG A 86 -3.34 -7.42 -5.34
C ARG A 86 -3.66 -5.94 -5.45
N LEU A 87 -2.83 -5.20 -6.18
CA LEU A 87 -2.97 -3.76 -6.39
C LEU A 87 -4.38 -3.40 -6.91
N ARG A 88 -4.84 -4.13 -7.94
CA ARG A 88 -6.16 -3.92 -8.57
C ARG A 88 -7.32 -4.01 -7.57
N CYS A 89 -7.31 -5.01 -6.69
CA CYS A 89 -8.38 -5.23 -5.72
C CYS A 89 -8.39 -4.13 -4.65
N ARG A 90 -7.21 -3.65 -4.22
CA ARG A 90 -7.12 -2.51 -3.29
C ARG A 90 -7.67 -1.23 -3.91
N TRP A 91 -7.31 -0.95 -5.15
CA TRP A 91 -7.74 0.26 -5.85
C TRP A 91 -9.26 0.28 -6.09
N GLN A 92 -9.84 -0.87 -6.45
CA GLN A 92 -11.29 -1.02 -6.58
C GLN A 92 -12.02 -0.73 -5.26
N ARG A 93 -11.54 -1.28 -4.14
CA ARG A 93 -12.14 -1.03 -2.81
C ARG A 93 -11.88 0.38 -2.29
N GLN A 94 -10.76 0.99 -2.66
CA GLN A 94 -10.41 2.37 -2.30
C GLN A 94 -11.28 3.42 -3.01
N ASN A 95 -11.82 3.13 -4.20
CA ASN A 95 -12.77 4.05 -4.85
C ASN A 95 -14.16 4.03 -4.18
N VAL A 96 -14.49 2.95 -3.46
CA VAL A 96 -15.77 2.80 -2.76
C VAL A 96 -15.74 3.46 -1.37
N GLN A 97 -14.58 3.51 -0.72
CA GLN A 97 -14.43 4.20 0.57
C GLN A 97 -13.82 5.58 0.35
N SER A 98 -14.51 6.64 0.81
CA SER A 98 -14.00 8.01 0.70
C SER A 98 -12.56 8.08 1.23
N ARG A 99 -11.66 8.67 0.44
CA ARG A 99 -10.26 8.82 0.84
C ARG A 99 -10.23 9.69 2.09
N PRO A 100 -9.57 9.27 3.19
CA PRO A 100 -9.61 10.01 4.45
C PRO A 100 -8.96 11.39 4.39
N PHE A 101 -8.26 11.72 3.29
CA PHE A 101 -7.68 13.03 3.08
C PHE A 101 -7.34 13.21 1.60
N ARG A 102 -8.07 14.08 0.89
CA ARG A 102 -7.47 14.88 -0.18
C ARG A 102 -6.86 16.05 0.57
N GLY A 103 -5.53 16.15 0.65
CA GLY A 103 -4.92 17.39 1.10
C GLY A 103 -5.55 18.51 0.30
N ALA A 104 -6.27 19.40 0.97
CA ALA A 104 -6.61 20.67 0.37
C ALA A 104 -5.27 21.36 0.16
N PHE A 105 -4.82 21.42 -1.10
CA PHE A 105 -3.78 22.35 -1.48
C PHE A 105 -4.44 23.73 -1.30
N ILE A 106 -4.05 24.41 -0.23
CA ILE A 106 -4.35 25.83 -0.01
C ILE A 106 -3.50 26.63 -0.98
#